data_AF-M1ZNC8-F1
#
_entry.id   AF-M1ZNC8-F1
#
_cell.length_a   1.000
_cell.length_b   1.000
_cell.length_c   1.000
_cell.angle_alpha   90.00
_cell.angle_beta   90.00
_cell.angle_gamma   90.00
#
_symmetry.space_group_name_H-M   'P 1'
#
loop_
_entity.id
_entity.type
_entity.pdbx_description
1 polymer ?
#
loop_
_entity_poly.entity_id
_entity_poly.type
_entity_poly.pdbx_seq_one_letter_code
_entity_poly.pdbx_strand_id
1 'polypeptide(L)' 'MEKSDKITKYEFWGLALFVGIPLPGTGAWTGSLIASLLELDIKKAVIAELVGLIIATIIMSIISYGVLGMVLQ' A
#
# COMPACT_ATOMS: atom_id res chain seq x y z
N MET A 1 -20.10 19.68 -6.99
CA MET A 1 -18.66 19.34 -6.96
C MET A 1 -18.28 18.27 -5.93
N GLU A 2 -19.10 17.94 -4.92
CA GLU A 2 -18.69 17.03 -3.83
C GLU A 2 -18.49 15.53 -4.14
N LYS A 3 -19.05 15.01 -5.25
CA LYS A 3 -18.97 13.56 -5.54
C LYS A 3 -17.59 13.13 -6.06
N SER A 4 -16.92 13.98 -6.84
CA SER A 4 -15.64 13.65 -7.50
C SER A 4 -14.45 13.61 -6.53
N ASP A 5 -14.42 14.52 -5.56
CA ASP A 5 -13.36 14.58 -4.54
C ASP A 5 -13.44 13.43 -3.52
N LYS A 6 -14.64 12.94 -3.23
CA LYS A 6 -14.81 11.78 -2.34
C LYS A 6 -14.27 10.52 -3.00
N ILE A 7 -14.57 10.30 -4.28
CA ILE A 7 -14.15 9.12 -5.04
C ILE A 7 -12.61 9.05 -5.11
N THR A 8 -11.95 10.15 -5.47
CA THR A 8 -10.47 10.21 -5.53
C THR A 8 -9.80 9.96 -4.18
N LYS A 9 -10.43 10.36 -3.07
CA LYS A 9 -9.94 10.04 -1.73
C LYS A 9 -10.05 8.55 -1.41
N TYR A 10 -11.14 7.89 -1.81
CA TYR A 10 -11.30 6.45 -1.61
C TYR A 10 -10.34 5.62 -2.47
N GLU A 11 -10.09 6.05 -3.71
CA GLU A 11 -9.12 5.40 -4.60
C GLU A 11 -7.70 5.48 -4.02
N PHE A 12 -7.30 6.65 -3.52
CA PHE A 12 -6.01 6.84 -2.85
C PHE A 12 -5.83 5.94 -1.62
N TRP A 13 -6.80 5.95 -0.70
CA TRP A 13 -6.71 5.17 0.53
C TRP A 13 -6.87 3.67 0.26
N GLY A 14 -7.70 3.27 -0.70
CA GLY A 14 -7.84 1.88 -1.13
C GLY A 14 -6.53 1.34 -1.70
N LEU A 15 -5.84 2.12 -2.54
CA LEU A 15 -4.53 1.78 -3.09
C LEU A 15 -3.46 1.70 -2.00
N ALA A 16 -3.38 2.69 -1.10
CA ALA A 16 -2.42 2.71 -0.01
C ALA A 16 -2.62 1.53 0.96
N LEU A 17 -3.87 1.18 1.29
CA LEU A 17 -4.19 0.03 2.13
C LEU A 17 -3.88 -1.29 1.42
N PHE A 18 -4.22 -1.42 0.14
CA PHE A 18 -3.89 -2.61 -0.65
C PHE A 18 -2.39 -2.88 -0.67
N VAL A 19 -1.57 -1.84 -0.87
CA VAL A 19 -0.11 -1.95 -0.84
C VAL A 19 0.42 -2.15 0.58
N GLY A 20 -0.24 -1.55 1.58
CA GLY A 20 0.20 -1.58 2.97
C GLY A 20 -0.03 -2.89 3.71
N ILE A 21 -0.91 -3.76 3.21
CA ILE A 21 -1.06 -5.11 3.75
C ILE A 21 0.07 -5.97 3.15
N PRO A 22 0.99 -6.52 3.97
CA PRO A 22 2.13 -7.28 3.46
C PRO A 22 1.73 -8.74 3.16
N LEU A 23 0.95 -8.94 2.09
CA LEU A 23 0.56 -10.26 1.58
C LEU A 23 1.36 -10.61 0.32
N PRO A 24 1.55 -11.91 0.03
CA PRO A 24 2.11 -12.31 -1.25
C PRO A 24 1.18 -11.88 -2.39
N GLY A 25 1.72 -11.13 -3.35
CA GLY A 25 0.92 -10.59 -4.46
C GLY A 25 0.28 -9.22 -4.21
N THR A 26 0.44 -8.63 -3.02
CA THR A 26 0.16 -7.22 -2.78
C THR A 26 1.47 -6.42 -2.76
N GLY A 27 1.42 -5.13 -3.09
CA GLY A 27 2.60 -4.27 -3.13
C GLY A 27 2.57 -3.28 -4.28
N ALA A 28 3.63 -2.47 -4.38
CA ALA A 28 3.71 -1.36 -5.33
C ALA A 28 3.47 -1.80 -6.79
N TRP A 29 4.07 -2.90 -7.23
CA TRP A 29 3.90 -3.42 -8.61
C TRP A 29 2.43 -3.72 -8.98
N THR A 30 1.68 -4.40 -8.11
CA THR A 30 0.24 -4.63 -8.29
C THR A 30 -0.59 -3.39 -8.01
N GLY A 31 -0.14 -2.53 -7.09
CA GLY A 31 -0.72 -1.22 -6.83
C GLY A 31 -0.68 -0.32 -8.07
N SER A 32 0.43 -0.32 -8.80
CA SER A 32 0.62 0.49 -10.00
C SER A 32 -0.29 0.02 -11.14
N LEU A 33 -0.54 -1.30 -11.23
CA LEU A 33 -1.54 -1.84 -12.16
C LEU A 33 -2.96 -1.36 -11.79
N ILE A 34 -3.31 -1.40 -10.50
CA ILE A 34 -4.61 -0.89 -10.02
C ILE A 34 -4.72 0.62 -10.24
N ALA A 35 -3.65 1.37 -9.98
CA ALA A 35 -3.60 2.81 -10.20
C ALA A 35 -3.79 3.18 -11.66
N SER A 36 -3.18 2.41 -12.57
CA SER A 36 -3.37 2.57 -14.01
C SER A 36 -4.79 2.23 -14.45
N LEU A 37 -5.44 1.24 -13.82
CA LEU A 37 -6.82 0.84 -14.13
C LEU A 37 -7.85 1.86 -13.61
N LEU A 38 -7.54 2.51 -12.49
CA LEU A 38 -8.33 3.58 -11.88
C LEU A 38 -8.01 4.98 -12.46
N GLU A 39 -7.13 5.06 -13.47
CA GLU A 39 -6.67 6.32 -14.08
C GLU A 39 -6.21 7.37 -13.05
N LEU A 40 -5.61 6.91 -11.94
CA LEU A 40 -5.12 7.78 -10.88
C LEU A 40 -3.96 8.64 -11.40
N ASP A 41 -3.94 9.92 -10.99
CA ASP A 41 -2.80 10.79 -11.21
C ASP A 41 -1.52 10.12 -10.68
N ILE A 42 -0.47 10.03 -11.51
CA ILE A 42 0.79 9.36 -11.13
C ILE A 42 1.34 9.88 -9.80
N LYS A 43 1.25 11.18 -9.56
CA LYS A 43 1.69 11.77 -8.28
C LYS A 43 0.91 11.22 -7.08
N LYS A 44 -0.41 11.07 -7.19
CA LYS A 44 -1.25 10.52 -6.12
C LYS A 44 -0.99 9.02 -5.94
N ALA A 45 -0.87 8.28 -7.03
CA ALA A 45 -0.55 6.86 -7.02
C ALA A 45 0.79 6.60 -6.32
N VAL A 46 1.85 7.32 -6.69
CA VAL A 46 3.18 7.18 -6.06
C VAL A 46 3.13 7.52 -4.56
N ILE A 47 2.41 8.56 -4.16
CA ILE A 47 2.26 8.90 -2.74
C ILE A 47 1.47 7.81 -1.99
N ALA A 48 0.41 7.27 -2.58
CA ALA A 48 -0.38 6.19 -1.98
C ALA A 48 0.47 4.91 -1.79
N GLU A 49 1.20 4.52 -2.82
CA GLU A 49 2.09 3.36 -2.80
C GLU A 49 3.22 3.54 -1.78
N LEU A 50 3.83 4.73 -1.68
CA LEU A 50 4.86 5.01 -0.67
C LEU A 50 4.31 4.88 0.75
N VAL A 51 3.13 5.44 1.02
CA VAL A 51 2.48 5.32 2.33
C VAL A 51 2.20 3.86 2.67
N GLY A 52 1.64 3.10 1.72
CA GLY A 52 1.43 1.66 1.88
C GLY A 52 2.75 0.92 2.13
N LEU A 53 3.78 1.18 1.33
CA LEU A 53 5.08 0.51 1.44
C LEU A 53 5.73 0.73 2.81
N ILE A 54 5.68 1.95 3.35
CA ILE A 54 6.22 2.25 4.69
C ILE A 54 5.49 1.40 5.74
N ILE A 55 4.15 1.34 5.67
CA ILE A 55 3.34 0.54 6.61
C ILE A 55 3.70 -0.95 6.48
N ALA A 56 3.72 -1.49 5.26
CA ALA A 56 4.07 -2.87 5.00
C ALA A 56 5.47 -3.22 5.51
N THR A 57 6.44 -2.31 5.31
CA THR A 57 7.83 -2.48 5.74
C THR A 57 7.94 -2.52 7.26
N ILE A 58 7.25 -1.63 7.98
CA ILE A 58 7.25 -1.61 9.45
C ILE A 58 6.65 -2.91 9.98
N ILE A 59 5.48 -3.31 9.47
CA ILE A 59 4.80 -4.54 9.88
C ILE A 59 5.71 -5.76 9.63
N MET A 60 6.25 -5.89 8.42
CA MET A 60 7.12 -7.03 8.07
C MET A 60 8.43 -7.03 8.83
N SER A 61 8.99 -5.86 9.16
CA SER A 61 10.20 -5.79 9.98
C SER A 61 9.93 -6.34 11.37
N ILE A 62 8.84 -5.93 12.02
CA ILE A 62 8.47 -6.42 13.35
C ILE A 62 8.20 -7.93 13.31
N ILE A 63 7.41 -8.40 12.33
CA ILE A 63 7.10 -9.83 12.20
C ILE A 63 8.37 -10.63 11.94
N SER A 64 9.19 -10.22 10.97
CA SER A 64 10.38 -10.98 10.58
C SER A 64 11.39 -11.05 11.71
N TYR A 65 11.76 -9.91 12.32
CA TYR A 65 12.74 -9.89 13.40
C TYR A 65 12.19 -10.45 14.72
N GLY A 66 10.90 -10.28 15.00
CA GLY A 66 10.25 -10.90 16.16
C GLY A 66 10.22 -12.42 16.04
N VAL A 67 9.79 -12.96 14.90
CA VAL A 67 9.76 -14.40 14.64
C VAL A 67 11.18 -14.97 14.58
N LEU A 68 12.12 -14.30 13.89
CA LEU A 68 13.53 -14.71 13.88
C LEU A 68 14.12 -14.77 15.28
N GLY A 69 13.84 -13.78 16.13
CA GLY A 69 14.28 -13.77 17.53
C GLY A 69 13.71 -14.93 18.34
N MET A 70 12.49 -15.38 18.05
CA MET A 70 11.89 -16.56 18.69
C MET A 70 12.45 -17.89 18.16
N VAL A 71 12.92 -17.94 16.91
CA VAL A 71 13.44 -19.16 16.27
C VAL A 71 14.92 -19.39 16.56
N LEU A 72 15.71 -18.32 16.69
CA LEU A 72 17.16 -18.38 16.90
C LEU A 72 17.57 -18.42 18.39
N GLN A 73 16.60 -18.30 19.30
CA GLN A 73 16.80 -18.32 20.75
C GLN A 73 16.36 -19.67 21.33
#